data_AF-A0A1B6FQN0-F1
#
_entry.id   AF-A0A1B6FQN0-F1
#
_cell.length_a   1.000
_cell.length_b   1.000
_cell.length_c   1.000
_cell.angle_alpha   90.00
_cell.angle_beta   90.00
_cell.angle_gamma   90.00
#
_symmetry.space_group_name_H-M   'P 1'
#
loop_
_entity.id
_entity.type
_entity.pdbx_description
1 polymer ?
#
loop_
_entity_poly.entity_id
_entity_poly.type
_entity_poly.pdbx_seq_one_letter_code
_entity_poly.pdbx_strand_id
1 'polypeptide(L)'
;MACCLSEEAKEQKRINQEIERQLRRDKRDARRELKLLLLGTGESGKSTFIKQMRIIHGSGYSDEDKRGFIKLVYQNIFMAMQSMIRAMDLLKIQYADSSNIEKAELIRSVDFETVTTFESPYVEAIKDLWADSGIQECYDRRREYQLTDSAKYYLMEIDRVAAPNYLPTEQDILRVRVPTTGIIEYPFDLEEIRFRMVDVGGQRSERRKWIHCFENVTSIIFLVALSEYDQILFESENENRMEESKAL
;
A
#
# COMPACT_ATOMS: atom_id res chain seq x y z
N MET A 1 3.44 29.06 -60.69
CA MET A 1 4.61 28.23 -60.33
C MET A 1 4.23 27.36 -59.15
N ALA A 2 3.84 26.11 -59.42
CA ALA A 2 3.50 25.13 -58.40
C ALA A 2 4.81 24.52 -57.88
N CYS A 3 5.18 24.87 -56.65
CA CYS A 3 6.34 24.28 -55.98
C CYS A 3 5.97 22.84 -55.57
N CYS A 4 6.46 21.86 -56.33
CA CYS A 4 6.31 20.44 -56.01
C CYS A 4 7.09 20.15 -54.71
N LEU A 5 6.40 20.15 -53.58
CA LEU A 5 6.94 19.59 -52.33
C LEU A 5 7.42 18.16 -52.63
N SER A 6 8.64 17.83 -52.20
CA SER A 6 9.13 16.46 -52.26
C SER A 6 8.18 15.53 -51.52
N GLU A 7 8.10 14.26 -51.92
CA GLU A 7 7.26 13.26 -51.23
C GLU A 7 7.60 13.20 -49.73
N GLU A 8 8.87 13.38 -49.37
CA GLU A 8 9.31 13.51 -47.98
C GLU A 8 8.70 14.73 -47.27
N ALA A 9 8.66 15.90 -47.92
CA ALA A 9 8.06 17.10 -47.34
C ALA A 9 6.52 16.99 -47.21
N LYS A 10 5.88 16.24 -48.11
CA LYS A 10 4.44 15.91 -48.00
C LYS A 10 4.18 14.96 -46.83
N GLU A 11 4.99 13.93 -46.65
CA GLU A 11 4.83 12.99 -45.54
C GLU A 11 5.15 13.65 -44.19
N GLN A 12 6.20 14.47 -44.12
CA GLN A 12 6.49 15.28 -42.92
C GLN A 12 5.31 16.19 -42.55
N LYS A 13 4.68 16.83 -43.55
CA LYS A 13 3.49 17.67 -43.31
C LYS A 13 2.31 16.83 -42.83
N ARG A 14 2.12 15.61 -43.34
CA ARG A 14 1.07 14.68 -42.89
C ARG A 14 1.28 14.25 -41.44
N ILE A 15 2.51 13.84 -41.10
CA ILE A 15 2.89 13.46 -39.74
C ILE A 15 2.68 14.64 -38.78
N ASN A 16 3.15 15.84 -39.14
CA ASN A 16 2.98 17.02 -38.30
C ASN A 16 1.50 17.37 -38.07
N GLN A 17 0.66 17.27 -39.12
CA GLN A 17 -0.78 17.48 -38.98
C GLN A 17 -1.44 16.46 -38.05
N GLU A 18 -1.00 15.20 -38.09
CA GLU A 18 -1.52 14.16 -37.20
C GLU A 18 -1.09 14.38 -35.75
N ILE A 19 0.17 14.77 -35.52
CA ILE A 19 0.67 15.16 -34.20
C ILE A 19 -0.11 16.37 -33.66
N GLU A 20 -0.34 17.41 -34.47
CA GLU A 20 -1.14 18.57 -34.06
C GLU A 20 -2.58 18.21 -33.70
N ARG A 21 -3.20 17.27 -34.43
CA ARG A 21 -4.53 16.76 -34.10
C ARG A 21 -4.53 16.02 -32.78
N GLN A 22 -3.55 15.16 -32.55
CA GLN A 22 -3.40 14.43 -31.30
C GLN A 22 -3.20 15.40 -30.12
N LEU A 23 -2.29 16.37 -30.25
CA LEU A 23 -2.06 17.38 -29.21
C LEU A 23 -3.31 18.21 -28.88
N ARG A 24 -4.13 18.55 -29.88
CA ARG A 24 -5.40 19.26 -29.64
C ARG A 24 -6.40 18.40 -28.88
N ARG A 25 -6.46 17.10 -29.19
CA ARG A 25 -7.31 16.14 -28.49
C ARG A 25 -6.85 15.96 -27.05
N ASP A 26 -5.57 15.69 -26.84
CA ASP A 26 -4.98 15.50 -25.51
C ASP A 26 -5.18 16.76 -24.64
N LYS A 27 -5.02 17.96 -25.22
CA LYS A 27 -5.28 19.23 -24.50
C LYS A 27 -6.74 19.39 -24.11
N ARG A 28 -7.68 18.92 -24.93
CA ARG A 28 -9.12 18.96 -24.63
C ARG A 28 -9.46 17.98 -23.52
N ASP A 29 -8.90 16.77 -23.58
CA ASP A 29 -9.13 15.71 -22.60
C ASP A 29 -8.50 16.08 -21.25
N ALA A 30 -7.27 16.60 -21.24
CA ALA A 30 -6.60 17.09 -20.03
C ALA A 30 -7.34 18.25 -19.35
N ARG A 31 -8.01 19.12 -20.11
CA ARG A 31 -8.86 20.20 -19.54
C ARG A 31 -10.12 19.71 -18.85
N ARG A 32 -10.57 18.48 -19.16
CA ARG A 32 -11.78 17.86 -18.59
C ARG A 32 -11.44 16.90 -17.47
N GLU A 33 -10.17 16.58 -17.29
CA GLU A 33 -9.68 15.72 -16.23
C GLU A 33 -9.62 16.50 -14.91
N LEU A 34 -10.23 15.94 -13.87
CA LEU A 34 -10.16 16.48 -12.52
C LEU A 34 -9.07 15.74 -11.73
N LYS A 35 -8.03 16.48 -11.34
CA LYS A 35 -6.90 15.94 -10.59
C LYS A 35 -7.18 16.04 -9.09
N LEU A 36 -7.25 14.89 -8.41
CA LEU A 36 -7.46 14.77 -6.98
C LEU A 36 -6.16 14.34 -6.31
N LEU A 37 -5.61 15.18 -5.42
CA LEU A 37 -4.39 14.87 -4.69
C LEU A 37 -4.73 14.30 -3.32
N LEU A 38 -4.23 13.10 -3.00
CA LEU A 38 -4.36 12.50 -1.67
C LEU A 38 -3.16 12.87 -0.81
N LEU A 39 -3.42 13.47 0.35
CA LEU A 39 -2.41 13.84 1.33
C LEU A 39 -2.71 13.20 2.69
N GLY A 40 -1.67 13.11 3.53
CA GLY A 40 -1.76 12.53 4.87
C GLY A 40 -0.46 11.80 5.26
N THR A 41 -0.30 11.51 6.55
CA THR A 41 0.86 10.78 7.10
C THR A 41 1.02 9.39 6.49
N GLY A 42 2.15 8.73 6.75
CA GLY A 42 2.27 7.28 6.48
C GLY A 42 1.12 6.53 7.16
N GLU A 43 0.63 5.46 6.53
CA GLU A 43 -0.43 4.59 7.10
C GLU A 43 -1.83 5.22 7.28
N SER A 44 -2.03 6.50 6.99
CA SER A 44 -3.34 7.21 7.02
C SER A 44 -4.47 6.65 6.12
N GLY A 45 -4.20 5.64 5.28
CA GLY A 45 -5.20 4.99 4.43
C GLY A 45 -5.32 5.50 2.99
N LYS A 46 -4.41 6.39 2.53
CA LYS A 46 -4.42 6.92 1.14
C LYS A 46 -4.47 5.83 0.07
N SER A 47 -3.53 4.89 0.11
CA SER A 47 -3.46 3.81 -0.86
C SER A 47 -4.68 2.88 -0.76
N THR A 48 -5.24 2.69 0.44
CA THR A 48 -6.50 1.93 0.63
C THR A 48 -7.68 2.64 -0.04
N PHE A 49 -7.75 3.97 0.05
CA PHE A 49 -8.76 4.76 -0.65
C PHE A 49 -8.66 4.58 -2.18
N ILE A 50 -7.46 4.60 -2.75
CA ILE A 50 -7.27 4.35 -4.19
C ILE A 50 -7.66 2.93 -4.58
N LYS A 51 -7.28 1.93 -3.78
CA LYS A 51 -7.67 0.54 -4.01
C LYS A 51 -9.21 0.40 -4.04
N GLN A 52 -9.93 1.09 -3.14
CA GLN A 52 -11.40 1.14 -3.17
C GLN A 52 -11.95 1.77 -4.45
N MET A 53 -11.38 2.89 -4.88
CA MET A 53 -11.80 3.54 -6.13
C MET A 53 -11.58 2.64 -7.35
N ARG A 54 -10.50 1.86 -7.36
CA ARG A 54 -10.26 0.83 -8.39
C ARG A 54 -11.32 -0.27 -8.39
N ILE A 55 -11.83 -0.67 -7.22
CA ILE A 55 -12.87 -1.69 -7.09
C ILE A 55 -14.23 -1.14 -7.55
N ILE A 56 -14.61 0.06 -7.12
CA ILE A 56 -15.96 0.59 -7.31
C ILE A 56 -16.13 1.25 -8.69
N HIS A 57 -15.12 1.99 -9.15
CA HIS A 57 -15.20 2.81 -10.37
C HIS A 57 -14.20 2.40 -11.45
N GLY A 58 -13.30 1.47 -11.13
CA GLY A 58 -12.32 0.93 -12.08
C GLY A 58 -12.71 -0.44 -12.62
N SER A 59 -11.72 -1.12 -13.19
CA SER A 59 -11.86 -2.51 -13.66
C SER A 59 -11.75 -3.55 -12.54
N GLY A 60 -11.65 -3.13 -11.27
CA GLY A 60 -11.34 -4.00 -10.15
C GLY A 60 -9.97 -4.66 -10.25
N TYR A 61 -9.86 -5.84 -9.62
CA TYR A 61 -8.67 -6.68 -9.64
C TYR A 61 -8.99 -8.00 -10.34
N SER A 62 -8.33 -8.25 -11.46
CA SER A 62 -8.37 -9.54 -12.13
C SER A 62 -7.71 -10.62 -11.26
N ASP A 63 -7.91 -11.89 -11.60
CA ASP A 63 -7.24 -12.99 -10.91
C ASP A 63 -5.71 -12.94 -11.10
N GLU A 64 -5.23 -12.38 -12.21
CA GLU A 64 -3.81 -12.14 -12.43
C GLU A 64 -3.28 -11.04 -11.50
N ASP A 65 -4.00 -9.94 -11.35
CA ASP A 65 -3.67 -8.90 -10.36
C ASP A 65 -3.62 -9.49 -8.95
N LYS A 66 -4.66 -10.26 -8.57
CA LYS A 66 -4.77 -10.90 -7.25
C LYS A 66 -3.58 -11.81 -6.95
N ARG A 67 -3.12 -12.61 -7.93
CA ARG A 67 -1.93 -13.45 -7.77
C ARG A 67 -0.68 -12.63 -7.44
N GLY A 68 -0.54 -11.43 -7.99
CA GLY A 68 0.56 -10.50 -7.68
C GLY A 68 0.62 -10.10 -6.20
N PHE A 69 -0.49 -10.16 -5.47
CA PHE A 69 -0.57 -9.83 -4.05
C PHE A 69 -0.27 -11.01 -3.11
N ILE A 70 -0.21 -12.25 -3.61
CA ILE A 70 0.01 -13.44 -2.78
C ILE A 70 1.29 -13.29 -1.95
N LYS A 71 2.41 -13.00 -2.61
CA LYS A 71 3.70 -12.79 -1.92
C LYS A 71 3.59 -11.68 -0.87
N LEU A 72 2.95 -10.56 -1.21
CA LEU A 72 2.86 -9.40 -0.32
C LEU A 72 2.07 -9.74 0.95
N VAL A 73 1.03 -10.57 0.85
CA VAL A 73 0.28 -11.06 2.01
C VAL A 73 1.19 -11.90 2.91
N TYR A 74 1.97 -12.83 2.36
CA TYR A 74 2.91 -13.64 3.15
C TYR A 74 3.93 -12.76 3.87
N GLN A 75 4.55 -11.83 3.13
CA GLN A 75 5.53 -10.89 3.67
C GLN A 75 4.94 -10.07 4.83
N ASN A 76 3.68 -9.63 4.72
CA ASN A 76 2.96 -8.91 5.77
C ASN A 76 2.72 -9.77 7.02
N ILE A 77 2.41 -11.05 6.86
CA ILE A 77 2.22 -11.98 7.98
C ILE A 77 3.53 -12.20 8.74
N PHE A 78 4.62 -12.49 8.03
CA PHE A 78 5.94 -12.64 8.64
C PHE A 78 6.37 -11.36 9.35
N MET A 79 6.26 -10.20 8.68
CA MET A 79 6.59 -8.91 9.27
C MET A 79 5.79 -8.64 10.56
N ALA A 80 4.49 -8.95 10.57
CA ALA A 80 3.64 -8.77 11.75
C ALA A 80 4.07 -9.68 12.90
N MET A 81 4.28 -10.98 12.64
CA MET A 81 4.70 -11.93 13.67
C MET A 81 6.09 -11.60 14.22
N GLN A 82 7.05 -11.26 13.35
CA GLN A 82 8.39 -10.84 13.76
C GLN A 82 8.37 -9.57 14.61
N SER A 83 7.48 -8.62 14.29
CA SER A 83 7.32 -7.40 15.08
C SER A 83 6.81 -7.71 16.49
N MET A 84 5.84 -8.62 16.64
CA MET A 84 5.35 -9.07 17.94
C MET A 84 6.41 -9.84 18.74
N ILE A 85 7.18 -10.73 18.09
CA ILE A 85 8.30 -11.46 18.72
C ILE A 85 9.34 -10.48 19.28
N ARG A 86 9.75 -9.47 18.50
CA ARG A 86 10.69 -8.43 18.97
C ARG A 86 10.09 -7.61 20.12
N ALA A 87 8.79 -7.33 20.05
CA ALA A 87 8.10 -6.59 21.10
C ALA A 87 8.00 -7.39 22.41
N MET A 88 7.88 -8.72 22.37
CA MET A 88 7.95 -9.54 23.59
C MET A 88 9.28 -9.35 24.32
N ASP A 89 10.40 -9.34 23.58
CA ASP A 89 11.74 -9.12 24.13
C ASP A 89 11.89 -7.72 24.77
N LEU A 90 11.27 -6.69 24.16
CA LEU A 90 11.27 -5.31 24.64
C LEU A 90 10.40 -5.16 25.89
N LEU A 91 9.18 -5.69 25.85
CA LEU A 91 8.17 -5.58 26.90
C LEU A 91 8.36 -6.61 28.04
N LYS A 92 9.37 -7.49 27.91
CA LYS A 92 9.69 -8.57 28.85
C LYS A 92 8.53 -9.54 29.10
N ILE A 93 7.75 -9.80 28.05
CA ILE A 93 6.66 -10.77 28.08
C ILE A 93 7.24 -12.16 27.79
N GLN A 94 6.87 -13.16 28.59
CA GLN A 94 7.30 -14.54 28.38
C GLN A 94 6.30 -15.29 27.52
N TYR A 95 6.78 -16.27 26.76
CA TYR A 95 5.92 -17.26 26.11
C TYR A 95 5.23 -18.12 27.17
N ALA A 96 3.97 -18.46 26.92
CA ALA A 96 3.23 -19.36 27.80
C ALA A 96 3.69 -20.81 27.64
N ASP A 97 3.97 -21.22 26.40
CA ASP A 97 4.59 -22.50 26.08
C ASP A 97 6.07 -22.31 25.74
N SER A 98 6.96 -23.02 26.44
CA SER A 98 8.40 -22.96 26.17
C SER A 98 8.78 -23.51 24.79
N SER A 99 7.93 -24.37 24.18
CA SER A 99 8.14 -24.86 22.81
C SER A 99 8.06 -23.72 21.77
N ASN A 100 7.36 -22.63 22.08
CA ASN A 100 7.21 -21.49 21.20
C ASN A 100 8.49 -20.65 21.08
N ILE A 101 9.47 -20.84 21.97
CA ILE A 101 10.79 -20.18 21.85
C ILE A 101 11.49 -20.63 20.56
N GLU A 102 11.52 -21.93 20.28
CA GLU A 102 12.16 -22.47 19.07
C GLU A 102 11.41 -22.03 17.79
N LYS A 103 10.08 -21.99 17.86
CA LYS A 103 9.23 -21.48 16.76
C LYS A 103 9.46 -20.00 16.51
N ALA A 104 9.61 -19.20 17.57
CA ALA A 104 9.93 -17.78 17.45
C ALA A 104 11.30 -17.57 16.79
N GLU A 105 12.33 -18.36 17.14
CA GLU A 105 13.63 -18.30 16.45
C GLU A 105 13.53 -18.69 14.97
N LEU A 106 12.74 -19.73 14.65
CA LEU A 106 12.48 -20.11 13.27
C LEU A 106 11.91 -18.93 12.47
N ILE A 107 10.86 -18.27 12.99
CA ILE A 107 10.23 -17.12 12.32
C ILE A 107 11.17 -15.91 12.28
N ARG A 108 11.95 -15.66 13.33
CA ARG A 108 12.92 -14.56 13.40
C ARG A 108 14.05 -14.72 12.37
N SER A 109 14.42 -15.95 12.02
CA SER A 109 15.49 -16.24 11.06
C SER A 109 15.12 -15.97 9.59
N VAL A 110 13.83 -15.82 9.28
CA VAL A 110 13.34 -15.60 7.92
C VAL A 110 13.50 -14.13 7.52
N ASP A 111 14.10 -13.88 6.36
CA ASP A 111 14.01 -12.57 5.74
C ASP A 111 12.65 -12.41 5.05
N PHE A 112 11.73 -11.69 5.70
CA PHE A 112 10.38 -11.52 5.21
C PHE A 112 10.33 -10.82 3.84
N GLU A 113 11.33 -10.02 3.43
CA GLU A 113 11.30 -9.32 2.15
C GLU A 113 11.47 -10.28 0.95
N THR A 114 12.08 -11.44 1.19
CA THR A 114 12.36 -12.45 0.15
C THR A 114 11.33 -13.59 0.12
N VAL A 115 10.37 -13.58 1.05
CA VAL A 115 9.33 -14.61 1.14
C VAL A 115 8.47 -14.64 -0.12
N THR A 116 8.35 -15.83 -0.70
CA THR A 116 7.50 -16.11 -1.87
C THR A 116 6.55 -17.29 -1.65
N THR A 117 6.86 -18.20 -0.73
CA THR A 117 6.03 -19.35 -0.36
C THR A 117 5.58 -19.25 1.10
N PHE A 118 4.54 -19.99 1.46
CA PHE A 118 4.00 -20.05 2.81
C PHE A 118 3.78 -21.51 3.21
N GLU A 119 4.87 -22.15 3.63
CA GLU A 119 4.96 -23.60 3.81
C GLU A 119 4.68 -24.03 5.26
N SER A 120 4.29 -25.31 5.42
CA SER A 120 3.86 -25.91 6.70
C SER A 120 4.73 -25.61 7.92
N PRO A 121 6.08 -25.70 7.90
CA PRO A 121 6.87 -25.42 9.12
C PRO A 121 6.68 -23.98 9.62
N TYR A 122 6.47 -23.02 8.73
CA TYR A 122 6.21 -21.63 9.09
C TYR A 122 4.75 -21.40 9.48
N VAL A 123 3.82 -22.01 8.74
CA VAL A 123 2.38 -21.91 9.00
C VAL A 123 2.04 -22.42 10.40
N GLU A 124 2.49 -23.62 10.75
CA GLU A 124 2.23 -24.20 12.07
C GLU A 124 2.92 -23.39 13.17
N ALA A 125 4.16 -22.95 12.95
CA ALA A 125 4.87 -22.10 13.90
C ALA A 125 4.12 -20.79 14.18
N ILE A 126 3.63 -20.09 13.15
CA ILE A 126 2.88 -18.83 13.30
C ILE A 126 1.52 -19.08 13.97
N LYS A 127 0.85 -20.21 13.68
CA LYS A 127 -0.41 -20.58 14.35
C LYS A 127 -0.21 -20.82 15.84
N ASP A 128 0.80 -21.60 16.20
CA ASP A 128 1.12 -21.89 17.60
C ASP A 128 1.55 -20.65 18.36
N LEU A 129 2.37 -19.80 17.73
CA LEU A 129 2.74 -18.50 18.30
C LEU A 129 1.52 -17.61 18.49
N TRP A 130 0.63 -17.51 17.49
CA TRP A 130 -0.58 -16.70 17.61
C TRP A 130 -1.52 -17.21 18.71
N ALA A 131 -1.57 -18.53 18.95
CA ALA A 131 -2.35 -19.11 20.03
C ALA A 131 -1.72 -18.92 21.44
N ASP A 132 -0.44 -18.54 21.53
CA ASP A 132 0.26 -18.32 22.79
C ASP A 132 -0.30 -17.10 23.54
N SER A 133 -0.58 -17.25 24.83
CA SER A 133 -1.15 -16.15 25.62
C SER A 133 -0.18 -14.98 25.81
N GLY A 134 1.14 -15.22 25.78
CA GLY A 134 2.15 -14.16 25.80
C GLY A 134 2.17 -13.34 24.51
N ILE A 135 2.00 -13.99 23.34
CA ILE A 135 1.83 -13.26 22.06
C ILE A 135 0.51 -12.50 22.04
N GLN A 136 -0.58 -13.07 22.57
CA GLN A 136 -1.85 -12.36 22.69
C GLN A 136 -1.74 -11.13 23.60
N GLU A 137 -1.08 -11.26 24.77
CA GLU A 137 -0.78 -10.11 25.64
C GLU A 137 0.05 -9.05 24.91
N CYS A 138 1.07 -9.48 24.15
CA CYS A 138 1.89 -8.59 23.33
C CYS A 138 1.04 -7.84 22.28
N TYR A 139 0.08 -8.51 21.64
CA TYR A 139 -0.83 -7.91 20.68
C TYR A 139 -1.80 -6.91 21.32
N ASP A 140 -2.27 -7.17 22.54
CA ASP A 140 -3.13 -6.22 23.26
C ASP A 140 -2.37 -4.93 23.62
N ARG A 141 -1.05 -5.02 23.79
CA ARG A 141 -0.13 -3.90 24.02
C ARG A 141 0.46 -3.30 22.73
N ARG A 142 -0.10 -3.62 21.56
CA ARG A 142 0.39 -3.17 20.23
C ARG A 142 0.55 -1.65 20.03
N ARG A 143 -0.03 -0.81 20.89
CA ARG A 143 0.19 0.65 20.86
C ARG A 143 1.59 1.05 21.33
N GLU A 144 2.29 0.17 22.07
CA GLU A 144 3.62 0.42 22.65
C GLU A 144 4.75 0.18 21.65
N TYR A 145 4.45 -0.36 20.46
CA TYR A 145 5.42 -0.64 19.40
C TYR A 145 4.77 -0.52 18.02
N GLN A 146 5.56 -0.70 16.96
CA GLN A 146 5.08 -0.58 15.59
C GLN A 146 4.52 -1.93 15.11
N LEU A 147 3.21 -1.99 14.87
CA LEU A 147 2.53 -3.16 14.31
C LEU A 147 1.55 -2.72 13.23
N THR A 148 1.40 -3.53 12.19
CA THR A 148 0.39 -3.26 11.15
C THR A 148 -1.02 -3.52 11.67
N ASP A 149 -1.96 -2.61 11.36
CA ASP A 149 -3.38 -2.76 11.73
C ASP A 149 -4.02 -4.04 11.16
N SER A 150 -3.50 -4.54 10.04
CA SER A 150 -3.97 -5.76 9.38
C SER A 150 -3.46 -7.06 10.03
N ALA A 151 -2.57 -6.99 11.03
CA ALA A 151 -1.93 -8.17 11.62
C ALA A 151 -2.97 -9.22 12.08
N LYS A 152 -3.92 -8.82 12.92
CA LYS A 152 -4.96 -9.72 13.44
C LYS A 152 -5.81 -10.34 12.33
N TYR A 153 -6.15 -9.57 11.31
CA TYR A 153 -6.97 -10.07 10.20
C TYR A 153 -6.30 -11.25 9.50
N TYR A 154 -5.00 -11.14 9.17
CA TYR A 154 -4.31 -12.24 8.51
C TYR A 154 -4.00 -13.39 9.45
N LEU A 155 -3.64 -13.11 10.70
CA LEU A 155 -3.31 -14.15 11.69
C LEU A 155 -4.52 -15.01 12.08
N MET A 156 -5.73 -14.46 12.00
CA MET A 156 -6.97 -15.23 12.17
C MET A 156 -7.35 -16.07 10.93
N GLU A 157 -6.76 -15.79 9.77
CA GLU A 157 -7.11 -16.41 8.48
C GLU A 157 -5.95 -17.22 7.90
N ILE A 158 -4.99 -17.65 8.75
CA ILE A 158 -3.78 -18.36 8.32
C ILE A 158 -4.12 -19.61 7.50
N ASP A 159 -5.10 -20.39 7.93
CA ASP A 159 -5.48 -21.64 7.23
C ASP A 159 -5.97 -21.36 5.80
N ARG A 160 -6.71 -20.25 5.60
CA ARG A 160 -7.16 -19.82 4.26
C ARG A 160 -5.98 -19.35 3.41
N VAL A 161 -5.07 -18.59 4.00
CA VAL A 161 -3.91 -18.01 3.31
C VAL A 161 -2.87 -19.08 2.96
N ALA A 162 -2.75 -20.14 3.77
CA ALA A 162 -1.85 -21.26 3.54
C ALA A 162 -2.39 -22.32 2.56
N ALA A 163 -3.64 -22.20 2.12
CA ALA A 163 -4.24 -23.15 1.19
C ALA A 163 -3.48 -23.19 -0.16
N PRO A 164 -3.25 -24.37 -0.78
CA PRO A 164 -2.49 -24.47 -2.03
C PRO A 164 -3.07 -23.67 -3.21
N ASN A 165 -4.38 -23.43 -3.20
CA ASN A 165 -5.12 -22.69 -4.20
C ASN A 165 -5.52 -21.28 -3.71
N TYR A 166 -4.82 -20.75 -2.70
CA TYR A 166 -5.09 -19.43 -2.16
C TYR A 166 -5.02 -18.36 -3.25
N LEU A 167 -6.11 -17.60 -3.38
CA LEU A 167 -6.20 -16.39 -4.18
C LEU A 167 -6.66 -15.25 -3.27
N PRO A 168 -5.92 -14.13 -3.17
CA PRO A 168 -6.29 -13.03 -2.31
C PRO A 168 -7.65 -12.46 -2.69
N THR A 169 -8.48 -12.26 -1.67
CA THR A 169 -9.74 -11.53 -1.81
C THR A 169 -9.48 -10.04 -1.96
N GLU A 170 -10.48 -9.28 -2.41
CA GLU A 170 -10.39 -7.81 -2.40
C GLU A 170 -10.12 -7.26 -1.00
N GLN A 171 -10.65 -7.94 0.03
CA GLN A 171 -10.41 -7.60 1.41
C GLN A 171 -8.95 -7.80 1.84
N ASP A 172 -8.28 -8.83 1.32
CA ASP A 172 -6.84 -9.04 1.47
C ASP A 172 -6.06 -7.94 0.77
N ILE A 173 -6.44 -7.59 -0.47
CA ILE A 173 -5.78 -6.54 -1.24
C ILE A 173 -5.91 -5.17 -0.56
N LEU A 174 -7.07 -4.87 0.03
CA LEU A 174 -7.29 -3.61 0.74
C LEU A 174 -6.42 -3.49 2.00
N ARG A 175 -6.15 -4.62 2.67
CA ARG A 175 -5.41 -4.67 3.93
C ARG A 175 -3.91 -4.85 3.77
N VAL A 176 -3.44 -5.38 2.63
CA VAL A 176 -2.03 -5.64 2.44
C VAL A 176 -1.26 -4.32 2.39
N ARG A 177 -0.27 -4.20 3.26
CA ARG A 177 0.57 -3.01 3.33
C ARG A 177 1.68 -3.11 2.31
N VAL A 178 1.77 -2.08 1.48
CA VAL A 178 2.89 -1.84 0.58
C VAL A 178 3.30 -0.38 0.78
N PRO A 179 4.53 -0.11 1.24
CA PRO A 179 5.02 1.26 1.33
C PRO A 179 4.94 1.93 -0.06
N THR A 180 4.23 3.05 -0.14
CA THR A 180 4.13 3.81 -1.39
C THR A 180 5.41 4.62 -1.56
N THR A 181 6.16 4.32 -2.62
CA THR A 181 7.36 5.06 -3.00
C THR A 181 7.09 5.85 -4.28
N GLY A 182 7.40 7.14 -4.25
CA GLY A 182 7.17 8.04 -5.37
C GLY A 182 5.72 8.53 -5.48
N ILE A 183 5.30 8.76 -6.72
CA ILE A 183 4.00 9.33 -7.09
C ILE A 183 3.28 8.28 -7.91
N ILE A 184 2.09 7.89 -7.48
CA ILE A 184 1.25 6.90 -8.17
C ILE A 184 -0.01 7.62 -8.65
N GLU A 185 -0.28 7.55 -9.94
CA GLU A 185 -1.48 8.15 -10.52
C GLU A 185 -2.48 7.06 -10.93
N TYR A 186 -3.74 7.26 -10.55
CA TYR A 186 -4.83 6.35 -10.86
C TYR A 186 -5.94 7.10 -11.61
N PRO A 187 -6.02 6.95 -12.94
CA PRO A 187 -7.13 7.49 -13.71
C PRO A 187 -8.35 6.59 -13.59
N PHE A 188 -9.52 7.18 -13.43
CA PHE A 188 -10.80 6.49 -13.53
C PHE A 188 -11.86 7.45 -14.08
N ASP A 189 -12.86 6.90 -14.76
CA ASP A 189 -13.98 7.68 -15.27
C ASP A 189 -15.18 7.47 -14.32
N LEU A 190 -15.83 8.57 -13.91
CA LEU A 190 -17.07 8.55 -13.17
C LEU A 190 -18.12 9.30 -14.00
N GLU A 191 -19.07 8.55 -14.55
CA GLU A 191 -20.04 9.05 -15.53
C GLU A 191 -19.33 9.67 -16.75
N GLU A 192 -19.53 10.96 -16.99
CA GLU A 192 -18.88 11.71 -18.09
C GLU A 192 -17.61 12.45 -17.66
N ILE A 193 -17.22 12.35 -16.38
CA ILE A 193 -16.09 13.07 -15.80
C ILE A 193 -14.91 12.12 -15.63
N ARG A 194 -13.76 12.50 -16.18
CA ARG A 194 -12.50 11.79 -15.96
C ARG A 194 -11.82 12.32 -14.70
N PHE A 195 -11.51 11.44 -13.77
CA PHE A 195 -10.74 11.74 -12.58
C PHE A 195 -9.34 11.16 -12.68
N ARG A 196 -8.38 11.85 -12.08
CA ARG A 196 -7.03 11.35 -11.84
C ARG A 196 -6.70 11.51 -10.36
N MET A 197 -6.68 10.41 -9.62
CA MET A 197 -6.19 10.41 -8.25
C MET A 197 -4.68 10.30 -8.22
N VAL A 198 -4.04 11.07 -7.34
CA VAL A 198 -2.59 11.07 -7.16
C VAL A 198 -2.30 10.66 -5.72
N ASP A 199 -1.70 9.47 -5.55
CA ASP A 199 -1.11 9.03 -4.28
C ASP A 199 0.33 9.53 -4.20
N VAL A 200 0.70 10.00 -3.02
CA VAL A 200 2.08 10.33 -2.68
C VAL A 200 2.45 9.65 -1.38
N GLY A 201 3.70 9.18 -1.27
CA GLY A 201 4.22 8.61 -0.04
C GLY A 201 4.03 9.57 1.15
N GLY A 202 3.44 9.07 2.24
CA GLY A 202 3.13 9.88 3.44
C GLY A 202 4.28 10.02 4.45
N GLN A 203 5.31 9.17 4.30
CA GLN A 203 6.51 9.19 5.13
C GLN A 203 7.32 10.46 4.88
N ARG A 204 8.03 10.97 5.89
CA ARG A 204 8.79 12.24 5.80
C ARG A 204 9.78 12.24 4.66
N SER A 205 10.46 11.12 4.42
CA SER A 205 11.40 10.92 3.31
C SER A 205 10.77 11.17 1.94
N GLU A 206 9.48 10.88 1.77
CA GLU A 206 8.74 10.98 0.51
C GLU A 206 8.12 12.37 0.29
N ARG A 207 7.95 13.18 1.34
CA ARG A 207 7.23 14.47 1.27
C ARG A 207 7.89 15.51 0.38
N ARG A 208 9.20 15.42 0.16
CA ARG A 208 9.92 16.29 -0.78
C ARG A 208 9.36 16.20 -2.21
N LYS A 209 8.70 15.08 -2.55
CA LYS A 209 8.09 14.85 -3.88
C LYS A 209 6.71 15.49 -4.02
N TRP A 210 6.07 15.89 -2.91
CA TRP A 210 4.70 16.41 -2.92
C TRP A 210 4.56 17.69 -3.74
N ILE A 211 5.58 18.57 -3.70
CA ILE A 211 5.55 19.85 -4.43
C ILE A 211 5.28 19.68 -5.93
N HIS A 212 5.75 18.58 -6.53
CA HIS A 212 5.54 18.27 -7.95
C HIS A 212 4.12 17.83 -8.27
N CYS A 213 3.33 17.48 -7.26
CA CYS A 213 1.98 16.97 -7.42
C CYS A 213 0.91 18.05 -7.33
N PHE A 214 1.21 19.21 -6.74
CA PHE A 214 0.25 20.30 -6.51
C PHE A 214 -0.10 21.10 -7.77
N GLU A 215 0.68 20.98 -8.85
CA GLU A 215 0.37 21.69 -10.08
C GLU A 215 -0.94 21.18 -10.70
N ASN A 216 -1.84 22.12 -11.00
CA ASN A 216 -3.15 21.88 -11.64
C ASN A 216 -4.05 20.88 -10.87
N VAL A 217 -3.94 20.83 -9.54
CA VAL A 217 -4.84 20.03 -8.70
C VAL A 217 -6.19 20.71 -8.59
N THR A 218 -7.27 19.96 -8.84
CA THR A 218 -8.65 20.41 -8.69
C THR A 218 -9.06 20.42 -7.21
N SER A 219 -8.71 19.37 -6.47
CA SER A 219 -9.04 19.25 -5.05
C SER A 219 -8.03 18.39 -4.30
N ILE A 220 -7.88 18.68 -3.01
CA ILE A 220 -7.05 17.92 -2.08
C ILE A 220 -7.98 17.13 -1.16
N ILE A 221 -7.69 15.84 -1.01
CA ILE A 221 -8.33 14.97 -0.03
C ILE A 221 -7.28 14.64 1.01
N PHE A 222 -7.47 15.17 2.23
CA PHE A 222 -6.55 14.95 3.33
C PHE A 222 -7.08 13.83 4.23
N LEU A 223 -6.27 12.78 4.44
CA LEU A 223 -6.63 11.61 5.23
C LEU A 223 -5.88 11.60 6.57
N VAL A 224 -6.62 11.30 7.64
CA VAL A 224 -6.11 11.23 9.01
C VAL A 224 -6.55 9.91 9.65
N ALA A 225 -5.61 9.19 10.24
CA ALA A 225 -5.93 7.99 11.02
C ALA A 225 -6.26 8.39 12.47
N LEU A 226 -7.55 8.27 12.82
CA LEU A 226 -8.04 8.61 14.16
C LEU A 226 -7.52 7.65 15.25
N SER A 227 -7.23 6.41 14.87
CA SER A 227 -6.71 5.36 15.75
C SER A 227 -5.27 5.58 16.18
N GLU A 228 -4.54 6.52 15.59
CA GLU A 228 -3.12 6.74 15.84
C GLU A 228 -2.85 7.82 16.91
N TYR A 229 -3.89 8.26 17.65
CA TYR A 229 -3.77 9.30 18.68
C TYR A 229 -2.84 8.90 19.84
N ASP A 230 -2.68 7.60 20.12
CA ASP A 230 -1.83 7.06 21.18
C ASP A 230 -0.57 6.36 20.65
N GLN A 231 -0.22 6.59 19.38
CA GLN A 231 0.92 5.95 18.72
C GLN A 231 2.04 6.94 18.39
N ILE A 232 3.27 6.43 18.35
CA ILE A 232 4.47 7.16 17.91
C ILE A 232 4.77 6.89 16.43
N LEU A 233 5.44 7.84 15.78
CA LEU A 233 5.88 7.68 14.40
C LEU A 233 6.93 6.56 14.28
N PHE A 234 6.87 5.83 13.17
CA PHE A 234 7.93 4.90 12.80
C PHE A 234 9.28 5.61 12.59
N GLU A 235 9.24 6.85 12.10
CA GLU A 235 10.43 7.66 11.77
C GLU A 235 11.00 8.43 12.97
N SER A 236 10.28 8.48 14.11
CA SER A 236 10.68 9.27 15.30
C SER A 236 10.01 8.74 16.56
N GLU A 237 10.81 8.27 17.53
CA GLU A 237 10.32 7.65 18.77
C GLU A 237 9.65 8.64 19.75
N ASN A 238 9.85 9.95 19.56
CA ASN A 238 9.38 10.99 20.48
C ASN A 238 8.18 11.79 19.93
N GLU A 239 7.70 11.44 18.74
CA GLU A 239 6.68 12.21 18.05
C GLU A 239 5.41 11.39 17.85
N ASN A 240 4.29 11.94 18.32
CA ASN A 240 2.98 11.32 18.17
C ASN A 240 2.50 11.40 16.72
N ARG A 241 1.90 10.31 16.22
CA ARG A 241 1.41 10.22 14.83
C ARG A 241 0.30 11.22 14.52
N MET A 242 -0.62 11.46 15.46
CA MET A 242 -1.70 12.42 15.26
C MET A 242 -1.20 13.87 15.29
N GLU A 243 -0.25 14.20 16.15
CA GLU A 243 0.38 15.52 16.16
C GLU A 243 1.15 15.80 14.86
N GLU A 244 1.86 14.80 14.34
CA GLU A 244 2.47 14.88 13.01
C GLU A 244 1.44 15.12 11.91
N SER A 245 0.30 14.43 11.98
CA SER A 245 -0.78 14.63 11.00
C SER A 245 -1.40 16.01 11.06
N LYS A 246 -1.39 16.69 12.21
CA LYS A 246 -1.85 18.08 12.35
C LYS A 246 -0.83 19.09 11.82
N ALA A 247 0.45 18.73 11.83
CA ALA A 247 1.54 19.59 11.38
C ALA A 247 1.77 19.57 9.85
N LEU A 248 1.10 18.66 9.14
CA LEU A 248 1.12 18.50 7.68
C LEU A 248 0.27 19.54 6.95
#